data_AF-A0A8J3HLS7-F1
#
_entry.id   AF-A0A8J3HLS7-F1
#
_cell.length_a   1.000
_cell.length_b   1.000
_cell.length_c   1.000
_cell.angle_alpha   90.00
_cell.angle_beta   90.00
_cell.angle_gamma   90.00
#
_symmetry.space_group_name_H-M   'P 1'
#
loop_
_entity.id
_entity.type
_entity.pdbx_description
1 polymer ?
#
loop_
_entity_poly.entity_id
_entity_poly.type
_entity_poly.pdbx_seq_one_letter_code
_entity_poly.pdbx_strand_id
1 'polypeptide(L)'
;MKVPVTAVVVLACLACATPPRTWYEPPPPPPVDPERLHWQWSLDRPDPDPGAADVFVLDGFTTDAATVQDLHRRRRHAVCYLALGTVGGQPDAARFPRSLRAADHGIRWDAPARALRDTVAPILADRLRVCRDKGFDAAALDRLAAAPEDVLVRVLDAARELRLPVGLVDRSDARADLRLPPSPVGGAGTSGRSTTSGS
;
A
#
# COMPACT_ATOMS: atom_id res chain seq x y z
N MET A 1 34.99 65.00 -45.29
CA MET A 1 36.07 64.70 -44.32
C MET A 1 36.06 63.20 -44.02
N LYS A 2 37.21 62.55 -44.26
CA LYS A 2 37.76 61.24 -43.81
C LYS A 2 36.83 60.12 -43.27
N VAL A 3 36.94 58.94 -43.90
CA VAL A 3 36.49 57.58 -43.49
C VAL A 3 37.35 57.08 -42.30
N PRO A 4 36.91 56.13 -41.44
CA PRO A 4 37.21 54.72 -41.73
C PRO A 4 36.16 53.67 -41.26
N VAL A 5 36.22 52.55 -41.96
CA VAL A 5 35.68 51.21 -41.67
C VAL A 5 36.29 50.66 -40.39
N THR A 6 35.50 50.07 -39.47
CA THR A 6 35.98 48.98 -38.60
C THR A 6 34.83 48.09 -38.17
N ALA A 7 34.99 46.80 -38.48
CA ALA A 7 34.12 45.69 -38.12
C ALA A 7 34.20 45.36 -36.63
N VAL A 8 33.07 45.01 -36.01
CA VAL A 8 33.04 44.07 -34.88
C VAL A 8 31.79 43.18 -35.02
N VAL A 9 32.02 41.97 -35.53
CA VAL A 9 31.07 40.86 -35.44
C VAL A 9 31.17 40.33 -34.01
N VAL A 10 30.12 40.50 -33.19
CA VAL A 10 29.98 39.75 -31.94
C VAL A 10 28.93 38.66 -32.16
N LEU A 11 29.43 37.50 -32.60
CA LEU A 11 28.66 36.26 -32.65
C LEU A 11 28.55 35.75 -31.20
N ALA A 12 27.45 36.08 -30.52
CA ALA A 12 27.15 35.58 -29.19
C ALA A 12 26.73 34.10 -29.28
N CYS A 13 27.66 33.20 -28.98
CA CYS A 13 27.36 31.79 -28.70
C CYS A 13 26.48 31.70 -27.45
N LEU A 14 25.16 31.59 -27.63
CA LEU A 14 24.29 30.97 -26.63
C LEU A 14 24.61 29.47 -26.61
N ALA A 15 25.62 29.09 -25.84
CA ALA A 15 25.76 27.72 -25.38
C ALA A 15 24.55 27.45 -24.46
N CYS A 16 23.55 26.74 -24.98
CA CYS A 16 22.63 26.01 -24.12
C CYS A 16 23.49 25.11 -23.24
N ALA A 17 23.63 25.45 -21.96
CA ALA A 17 24.17 24.55 -20.96
C ALA A 17 23.16 23.40 -20.81
N THR A 18 23.27 22.40 -21.68
CA THR A 18 22.63 21.11 -21.48
C THR A 18 23.17 20.58 -20.16
N PRO A 19 22.32 20.30 -19.14
CA PRO A 19 22.78 19.59 -17.97
C PRO A 19 23.43 18.28 -18.44
N PRO A 20 24.49 17.80 -17.76
CA PRO A 20 25.10 16.54 -18.14
C PRO A 20 24.01 15.48 -18.17
N ARG A 21 23.81 14.88 -19.35
CA ARG A 21 23.07 13.63 -19.46
C ARG A 21 23.79 12.65 -18.54
N THR A 22 23.16 12.29 -17.43
CA THR A 22 23.65 11.21 -16.60
C THR A 22 23.79 10.00 -17.51
N TRP A 23 24.99 9.45 -17.63
CA TRP A 23 25.32 8.30 -18.48
C TRP A 23 24.64 6.99 -18.01
N TYR A 24 23.72 7.12 -17.08
CA TYR A 24 22.90 6.06 -16.55
C TYR A 24 21.44 6.45 -16.77
N GLU A 25 20.84 5.85 -17.79
CA GLU A 25 19.40 5.73 -17.89
C GLU A 25 19.07 4.37 -17.27
N PRO A 26 18.42 4.32 -16.09
CA PRO A 26 18.05 3.04 -15.50
C PRO A 26 17.21 2.26 -16.51
N PRO A 27 17.46 0.95 -16.68
CA PRO A 27 16.66 0.14 -17.59
C PRO A 27 15.18 0.27 -17.23
N PRO A 28 14.27 0.24 -18.22
CA PRO A 28 12.85 0.19 -17.91
C PRO A 28 12.61 -0.99 -16.97
N PRO A 29 11.79 -0.83 -15.91
CA PRO A 29 11.45 -1.95 -15.06
C PRO A 29 10.87 -3.08 -15.93
N PRO A 30 11.11 -4.35 -15.57
CA PRO A 30 10.54 -5.46 -16.32
C PRO A 30 9.02 -5.27 -16.42
N PRO A 31 8.40 -5.62 -17.57
CA PRO A 31 6.95 -5.61 -17.66
C PRO A 31 6.39 -6.55 -16.59
N VAL A 32 5.64 -5.98 -15.66
CA VAL A 32 4.90 -6.75 -14.65
C VAL A 32 3.76 -7.43 -15.42
N ASP A 33 3.82 -8.75 -15.55
CA ASP A 33 2.64 -9.53 -15.93
C ASP A 33 1.67 -9.44 -14.74
N PRO A 34 0.52 -8.73 -14.85
CA PRO A 34 -0.42 -8.61 -13.74
C PRO A 34 -0.98 -9.97 -13.30
N GLU A 35 -0.83 -11.04 -14.11
CA GLU A 35 -1.18 -12.41 -13.73
C GLU A 35 -0.09 -13.13 -12.92
N ARG A 36 1.11 -12.54 -12.77
CA ARG A 36 2.25 -13.11 -12.03
C ARG A 36 2.97 -12.07 -11.17
N LEU A 37 2.24 -11.46 -10.25
CA LEU A 37 2.84 -10.67 -9.17
C LEU A 37 3.69 -11.56 -8.25
N HIS A 38 4.87 -11.08 -7.89
CA HIS A 38 5.73 -11.73 -6.89
C HIS A 38 5.39 -11.17 -5.52
N TRP A 39 5.08 -12.05 -4.57
CA TRP A 39 4.66 -11.67 -3.22
C TRP A 39 5.77 -11.98 -2.21
N GLN A 40 6.03 -11.04 -1.32
CA GLN A 40 6.91 -11.22 -0.17
C GLN A 40 6.16 -10.91 1.12
N TRP A 41 6.28 -11.81 2.10
CA TRP A 41 5.84 -11.59 3.46
C TRP A 41 7.05 -11.18 4.32
N SER A 42 6.95 -10.07 5.04
CA SER A 42 8.01 -9.57 5.92
C SER A 42 7.37 -8.89 7.13
N LEU A 43 7.02 -9.70 8.13
CA LEU A 43 6.31 -9.25 9.33
C LEU A 43 7.25 -8.81 10.46
N ASP A 44 8.51 -9.23 10.40
CA ASP A 44 9.56 -8.96 11.39
C ASP A 44 10.60 -7.93 10.91
N ARG A 45 10.51 -7.48 9.65
CA ARG A 45 11.40 -6.49 9.05
C ARG A 45 10.61 -5.30 8.48
N PRO A 46 10.68 -4.12 9.10
CA PRO A 46 9.96 -2.93 8.65
C PRO A 46 10.60 -2.25 7.41
N ASP A 47 11.77 -2.72 6.97
CA ASP A 47 12.56 -2.22 5.85
C ASP A 47 12.81 -3.31 4.77
N PRO A 48 11.77 -3.77 4.06
CA PRO A 48 11.94 -4.79 3.03
C PRO A 48 12.78 -4.26 1.84
N ASP A 49 13.54 -5.15 1.19
CA ASP A 49 14.22 -4.83 -0.06
C ASP A 49 13.20 -4.65 -1.20
N PRO A 50 13.01 -3.43 -1.75
CA PRO A 50 11.99 -3.19 -2.77
C PRO A 50 12.26 -3.89 -4.11
N GLY A 51 13.46 -4.47 -4.31
CA GLY A 51 13.80 -5.30 -5.46
C GLY A 51 13.26 -6.73 -5.38
N ALA A 52 12.80 -7.18 -4.20
CA ALA A 52 12.51 -8.59 -3.94
C ALA A 52 11.13 -9.06 -4.42
N ALA A 53 10.16 -8.14 -4.59
CA ALA A 53 8.78 -8.48 -4.90
C ALA A 53 8.04 -7.30 -5.55
N ASP A 54 6.85 -7.58 -6.10
CA ASP A 54 5.89 -6.58 -6.58
C ASP A 54 4.91 -6.16 -5.47
N VAL A 55 4.59 -7.11 -4.58
CA VAL A 55 3.67 -6.93 -3.44
C VAL A 55 4.35 -7.33 -2.14
N PHE A 56 4.32 -6.44 -1.16
CA PHE A 56 4.89 -6.65 0.16
C PHE A 56 3.78 -6.72 1.21
N VAL A 57 3.67 -7.86 1.89
CA VAL A 57 2.79 -8.04 3.04
C VAL A 57 3.59 -7.75 4.31
N LEU A 58 3.26 -6.64 4.98
CA LEU A 58 4.03 -6.08 6.09
C LEU A 58 3.16 -5.94 7.34
N ASP A 59 3.76 -6.03 8.52
CA ASP A 59 3.03 -5.87 9.77
C ASP A 59 2.47 -4.45 9.92
N GLY A 60 1.16 -4.35 10.12
CA GLY A 60 0.44 -3.07 10.15
C GLY A 60 0.78 -2.18 11.33
N PHE A 61 1.26 -2.73 12.44
CA PHE A 61 1.56 -1.95 13.64
C PHE A 61 2.99 -1.42 13.64
N THR A 62 3.94 -2.24 13.22
CA THR A 62 5.38 -1.93 13.29
C THR A 62 5.95 -1.28 12.03
N THR A 63 5.28 -1.41 10.88
CA THR A 63 5.71 -0.74 9.64
C THR A 63 5.28 0.72 9.65
N ASP A 64 6.20 1.65 9.40
CA ASP A 64 5.90 3.07 9.33
C ASP A 64 5.32 3.49 7.97
N ALA A 65 4.54 4.57 7.95
CA ALA A 65 3.99 5.15 6.72
C ALA A 65 5.08 5.55 5.71
N ALA A 66 6.28 5.91 6.19
CA ALA A 66 7.42 6.26 5.33
C ALA A 66 7.91 5.05 4.50
N THR A 67 7.88 3.83 5.06
CA THR A 67 8.19 2.60 4.31
C THR A 67 7.15 2.35 3.23
N VAL A 68 5.87 2.47 3.55
CA VAL A 68 4.77 2.31 2.59
C VAL A 68 4.92 3.29 1.42
N GLN A 69 5.21 4.56 1.73
CA GLN A 69 5.47 5.58 0.72
C GLN A 69 6.72 5.27 -0.12
N ASP A 70 7.78 4.66 0.44
CA ASP A 70 8.96 4.27 -0.33
C ASP A 70 8.66 3.16 -1.33
N LEU A 71 7.89 2.15 -0.91
CA LEU A 71 7.40 1.10 -1.79
C LEU A 71 6.59 1.68 -2.94
N HIS A 72 5.66 2.61 -2.64
CA HIS A 72 4.87 3.30 -3.65
C HIS A 72 5.72 4.11 -4.63
N ARG A 73 6.73 4.86 -4.16
CA ARG A 73 7.68 5.58 -5.03
C ARG A 73 8.42 4.65 -6.01
N ARG A 74 8.60 3.39 -5.62
CA ARG A 74 9.24 2.33 -6.42
C ARG A 74 8.23 1.47 -7.19
N ARG A 75 6.96 1.88 -7.25
CA ARG A 75 5.86 1.17 -7.94
C ARG A 75 5.66 -0.24 -7.40
N ARG A 76 5.78 -0.41 -6.08
CA ARG A 76 5.45 -1.64 -5.34
C ARG A 76 4.15 -1.46 -4.59
N HIS A 77 3.42 -2.55 -4.40
CA HIS A 77 2.22 -2.58 -3.58
C HIS A 77 2.57 -2.95 -2.14
N ALA A 78 1.85 -2.37 -1.19
CA ALA A 78 1.96 -2.67 0.23
C ALA A 78 0.62 -3.17 0.77
N VAL A 79 0.62 -4.38 1.33
CA VAL A 79 -0.52 -5.02 2.00
C VAL A 79 -0.28 -5.04 3.51
N CYS A 80 -1.23 -4.49 4.26
CA CYS A 80 -1.17 -4.42 5.72
C CYS A 80 -1.61 -5.75 6.34
N TYR A 81 -0.72 -6.48 6.99
CA TYR A 81 -1.09 -7.64 7.78
C TYR A 81 -1.58 -7.22 9.16
N LEU A 82 -2.74 -7.74 9.56
CA LEU A 82 -3.29 -7.58 10.90
C LEU A 82 -3.79 -8.92 11.45
N ALA A 83 -3.13 -9.43 12.48
CA ALA A 83 -3.65 -10.52 13.30
C ALA A 83 -4.80 -10.00 14.21
N LEU A 84 -5.98 -9.77 13.62
CA LEU A 84 -7.11 -9.15 14.31
C LEU A 84 -7.60 -9.96 15.52
N GLY A 85 -7.53 -11.28 15.46
CA GLY A 85 -7.87 -12.15 16.59
C GLY A 85 -6.90 -12.15 17.78
N THR A 86 -5.83 -11.35 17.73
CA THR A 86 -4.78 -11.31 18.75
C THR A 86 -4.91 -10.07 19.65
N VAL A 87 -4.82 -10.26 20.96
CA VAL A 87 -4.83 -9.19 21.97
C VAL A 87 -3.42 -8.91 22.51
N GLY A 88 -2.54 -9.91 22.56
CA GLY A 88 -1.18 -9.76 23.12
C GLY A 88 -0.23 -8.97 22.22
N GLY A 89 0.59 -8.11 22.82
CA GLY A 89 1.66 -7.36 22.14
C GLY A 89 1.20 -6.13 21.35
N GLN A 90 -0.09 -5.98 21.10
CA GLN A 90 -0.62 -4.86 20.32
C GLN A 90 -0.80 -3.58 21.16
N PRO A 91 -0.61 -2.38 20.59
CA PRO A 91 -0.74 -1.10 21.32
C PRO A 91 -2.11 -0.89 21.97
N ASP A 92 -3.14 -1.52 21.41
CA ASP A 92 -4.53 -1.41 21.85
C ASP A 92 -4.97 -2.50 22.82
N ALA A 93 -4.05 -3.37 23.26
CA ALA A 93 -4.33 -4.51 24.12
C ALA A 93 -5.12 -4.12 25.37
N ALA A 94 -4.85 -2.96 25.97
CA ALA A 94 -5.53 -2.47 27.17
C ALA A 94 -7.04 -2.25 27.01
N ARG A 95 -7.53 -2.07 25.77
CA ARG A 95 -8.95 -1.87 25.46
C ARG A 95 -9.79 -3.13 25.60
N PHE A 96 -9.17 -4.31 25.62
CA PHE A 96 -9.86 -5.58 25.78
C PHE A 96 -10.09 -5.91 27.27
N PRO A 97 -11.33 -5.99 27.77
CA PRO A 97 -11.62 -6.51 29.10
C PRO A 97 -11.01 -7.90 29.30
N ARG A 98 -10.54 -8.21 30.51
CA ARG A 98 -9.97 -9.56 30.80
C ARG A 98 -10.95 -10.69 30.47
N SER A 99 -12.25 -10.46 30.63
CA SER A 99 -13.31 -11.39 30.28
C SER A 99 -13.48 -11.62 28.76
N LEU A 100 -12.79 -10.88 27.90
CA LEU A 100 -12.84 -11.08 26.44
C LEU A 100 -11.50 -11.60 25.88
N ARG A 101 -10.55 -11.96 26.76
CA ARG A 101 -9.24 -12.48 26.38
C ARG A 101 -9.20 -13.99 26.59
N ALA A 102 -8.59 -14.69 25.64
CA ALA A 102 -8.20 -16.09 25.76
C ALA A 102 -6.82 -16.22 26.40
N ALA A 103 -6.47 -17.43 26.85
CA ALA A 103 -5.20 -17.71 27.50
C ALA A 103 -3.99 -17.60 26.55
N ASP A 104 -4.20 -17.86 25.26
CA ASP A 104 -3.19 -17.84 24.19
C ASP A 104 -2.94 -16.44 23.61
N HIS A 105 -3.20 -15.39 24.41
CA HIS A 105 -3.20 -14.00 23.95
C HIS A 105 -4.22 -13.68 22.84
N GLY A 106 -5.17 -14.58 22.56
CA GLY A 106 -6.25 -14.37 21.61
C GLY A 106 -7.49 -13.69 22.19
N ILE A 107 -8.49 -13.52 21.35
CA ILE A 107 -9.85 -13.12 21.75
C ILE A 107 -10.64 -14.37 22.16
N ARG A 108 -11.40 -14.25 23.24
CA ARG A 108 -12.30 -15.30 23.71
C ARG A 108 -13.60 -15.28 22.90
N TRP A 109 -13.65 -16.00 21.78
CA TRP A 109 -14.76 -15.98 20.83
C TRP A 109 -16.07 -16.65 21.32
N ASP A 110 -16.03 -17.43 22.40
CA ASP A 110 -17.20 -18.01 23.09
C ASP A 110 -17.78 -17.07 24.17
N ALA A 111 -17.26 -15.84 24.29
CA ALA A 111 -17.84 -14.82 25.17
C ALA A 111 -19.24 -14.38 24.71
N PRO A 112 -20.04 -13.72 25.58
CA PRO A 112 -21.39 -13.29 25.22
C PRO A 112 -21.41 -12.45 23.93
N ALA A 113 -22.27 -12.82 22.97
CA ALA A 113 -22.32 -12.20 21.65
C ALA A 113 -22.47 -10.67 21.69
N ARG A 114 -23.25 -10.16 22.65
CA ARG A 114 -23.39 -8.70 22.86
C ARG A 114 -22.04 -8.04 23.20
N ALA A 115 -21.23 -8.65 24.07
CA ALA A 115 -19.92 -8.10 24.43
C ALA A 115 -18.94 -8.15 23.25
N LEU A 116 -18.98 -9.22 22.45
CA LEU A 116 -18.17 -9.31 21.22
C LEU A 116 -18.56 -8.21 20.22
N ARG A 117 -19.87 -8.00 19.98
CA ARG A 117 -20.34 -6.94 19.07
C ARG A 117 -20.06 -5.54 19.57
N ASP A 118 -20.30 -5.26 20.85
CA ASP A 118 -20.29 -3.89 21.37
C ASP A 118 -18.88 -3.45 21.81
N THR A 119 -17.97 -4.39 22.05
CA THR A 119 -16.59 -4.10 22.51
C THR A 119 -15.53 -4.57 21.52
N VAL A 120 -15.58 -5.83 21.07
CA VAL A 120 -14.52 -6.39 20.21
C VAL A 120 -14.58 -5.82 18.80
N ALA A 121 -15.73 -5.88 18.13
CA ALA A 121 -15.85 -5.41 16.75
C ALA A 121 -15.37 -3.95 16.55
N PRO A 122 -15.73 -2.97 17.41
CA PRO A 122 -15.20 -1.61 17.31
C PRO A 122 -13.68 -1.52 17.46
N ILE A 123 -13.07 -2.29 18.37
CA ILE A 123 -11.61 -2.29 18.53
C ILE A 123 -10.94 -2.83 17.26
N LEU A 124 -11.47 -3.93 16.69
CA LEU A 124 -10.94 -4.50 15.45
C LEU A 124 -11.12 -3.56 14.24
N ALA A 125 -12.26 -2.87 14.17
CA ALA A 125 -12.50 -1.84 13.16
C ALA A 125 -11.49 -0.68 13.27
N ASP A 126 -11.13 -0.26 14.49
CA ASP A 126 -10.12 0.78 14.69
C ASP A 126 -8.73 0.34 14.22
N ARG A 127 -8.39 -0.95 14.33
CA ARG A 127 -7.12 -1.48 13.81
C ARG A 127 -7.00 -1.31 12.29
N LEU A 128 -8.11 -1.39 11.55
CA LEU A 128 -8.10 -1.15 10.11
C LEU A 128 -7.70 0.30 9.76
N ARG A 129 -7.98 1.26 10.63
CA ARG A 129 -7.56 2.66 10.42
C ARG A 129 -6.04 2.80 10.42
N VAL A 130 -5.33 1.96 11.18
CA VAL A 130 -3.85 1.93 11.15
C VAL A 130 -3.34 1.69 9.74
N CYS A 131 -3.90 0.71 9.02
CA CYS A 131 -3.51 0.41 7.64
C CYS A 131 -3.86 1.58 6.70
N ARG A 132 -5.09 2.10 6.81
CA ARG A 132 -5.55 3.19 5.95
C ARG A 132 -4.73 4.45 6.14
N ASP A 133 -4.44 4.84 7.38
CA ASP A 133 -3.75 6.09 7.69
C ASP A 133 -2.27 6.03 7.33
N LYS A 134 -1.66 4.84 7.33
CA LYS A 134 -0.30 4.61 6.84
C LYS A 134 -0.22 4.52 5.31
N GLY A 135 -1.35 4.46 4.61
CA GLY A 135 -1.43 4.47 3.15
C GLY A 135 -1.27 3.12 2.48
N PHE A 136 -1.53 2.00 3.18
CA PHE A 136 -1.49 0.68 2.55
C PHE A 136 -2.55 0.53 1.44
N ASP A 137 -2.25 -0.29 0.43
CA ASP A 137 -3.13 -0.54 -0.71
C ASP A 137 -4.31 -1.45 -0.36
N ALA A 138 -4.09 -2.39 0.55
CA ALA A 138 -5.08 -3.36 1.03
C ALA A 138 -4.66 -3.90 2.42
N ALA A 139 -5.51 -4.72 3.05
CA ALA A 139 -5.14 -5.44 4.27
C ALA A 139 -5.44 -6.95 4.20
N ALA A 140 -4.54 -7.74 4.76
CA ALA A 140 -4.68 -9.18 4.99
C ALA A 140 -5.00 -9.41 6.47
N LEU A 141 -6.25 -9.78 6.74
CA LEU A 141 -6.76 -9.95 8.10
C LEU A 141 -6.68 -11.42 8.51
N ASP A 142 -6.13 -11.67 9.68
CA ASP A 142 -5.85 -13.02 10.18
C ASP A 142 -6.43 -13.23 11.58
N ARG A 143 -6.47 -14.49 12.02
CA ARG A 143 -6.96 -14.96 13.33
C ARG A 143 -8.47 -14.72 13.53
N LEU A 144 -9.27 -14.79 12.47
CA LEU A 144 -10.72 -14.62 12.47
C LEU A 144 -11.49 -15.93 12.19
N ALA A 145 -10.81 -17.07 12.05
CA ALA A 145 -11.45 -18.36 11.80
C ALA A 145 -12.57 -18.70 12.79
N ALA A 146 -12.36 -18.40 14.08
CA ALA A 146 -13.34 -18.63 15.14
C ALA A 146 -14.24 -17.42 15.44
N ALA A 147 -14.08 -16.29 14.72
CA ALA A 147 -14.89 -15.11 14.95
C ALA A 147 -16.37 -15.35 14.55
N PRO A 148 -17.34 -14.99 15.40
CA PRO A 148 -18.75 -15.02 15.04
C PRO A 148 -19.06 -14.14 13.82
N GLU A 149 -20.04 -14.56 13.01
CA GLU A 149 -20.39 -13.88 11.76
C GLU A 149 -20.80 -12.41 11.97
N ASP A 150 -21.50 -12.11 13.07
CA ASP A 150 -21.95 -10.75 13.38
C ASP A 150 -20.80 -9.79 13.74
N VAL A 151 -19.70 -10.32 14.29
CA VAL A 151 -18.44 -9.58 14.48
C VAL A 151 -17.75 -9.39 13.13
N LEU A 152 -17.64 -10.45 12.34
CA LEU A 152 -16.96 -10.42 11.04
C LEU A 152 -17.61 -9.39 10.11
N VAL A 153 -18.93 -9.42 9.95
CA VAL A 153 -19.67 -8.48 9.09
C VAL A 153 -19.38 -7.03 9.49
N ARG A 154 -19.33 -6.72 10.79
CA ARG A 154 -19.02 -5.35 11.26
C ARG A 154 -17.60 -4.92 10.92
N VAL A 155 -16.63 -5.82 11.02
CA VAL A 155 -15.24 -5.54 10.64
C VAL A 155 -15.15 -5.31 9.12
N LEU A 156 -15.83 -6.13 8.32
CA LEU A 156 -15.84 -5.98 6.86
C LEU A 156 -16.59 -4.72 6.40
N ASP A 157 -17.67 -4.34 7.09
CA ASP A 157 -18.36 -3.07 6.83
C ASP A 157 -17.47 -1.87 7.18
N ALA A 158 -16.74 -1.92 8.29
CA ALA A 158 -15.75 -0.88 8.63
C ALA A 158 -14.64 -0.76 7.57
N ALA A 159 -14.14 -1.89 7.04
CA ALA A 159 -13.18 -1.87 5.94
C ALA A 159 -13.73 -1.17 4.69
N ARG A 160 -14.99 -1.45 4.35
CA ARG A 160 -15.69 -0.81 3.21
C ARG A 160 -15.88 0.68 3.40
N GLU A 161 -16.27 1.11 4.61
CA GLU A 161 -16.39 2.53 4.96
C GLU A 161 -15.05 3.26 4.82
N LEU A 162 -13.96 2.59 5.20
CA LEU A 162 -12.59 3.10 5.02
C LEU A 162 -12.10 3.04 3.57
N ARG A 163 -12.87 2.42 2.66
CA ARG A 163 -12.46 2.09 1.28
C ARG A 163 -11.15 1.31 1.24
N LEU A 164 -10.92 0.46 2.24
CA LEU A 164 -9.76 -0.42 2.34
C LEU A 164 -10.16 -1.81 1.82
N PRO A 165 -9.61 -2.27 0.68
CA PRO A 165 -9.79 -3.65 0.25
C PRO A 165 -9.18 -4.60 1.28
N VAL A 166 -9.91 -5.65 1.65
CA VAL A 166 -9.44 -6.61 2.66
C VAL A 166 -9.64 -8.04 2.21
N GLY A 167 -8.67 -8.89 2.52
CA GLY A 167 -8.77 -10.35 2.42
C GLY A 167 -8.69 -10.99 3.80
N LEU A 168 -9.23 -12.19 3.92
CA LEU A 168 -9.11 -13.03 5.11
C LEU A 168 -8.08 -14.13 4.85
N VAL A 169 -7.10 -14.27 5.74
CA VAL A 169 -5.98 -15.23 5.60
C VAL A 169 -6.40 -16.63 6.06
N ASP A 170 -7.20 -16.72 7.12
CA ASP A 170 -7.52 -17.98 7.81
C ASP A 170 -8.97 -18.46 7.61
N ARG A 171 -9.75 -17.77 6.76
CA ARG A 171 -11.10 -18.16 6.34
C ARG A 171 -11.48 -17.48 5.03
N SER A 172 -12.61 -17.86 4.43
CA SER A 172 -13.14 -17.22 3.21
C SER A 172 -14.47 -16.52 3.49
N ASP A 173 -14.67 -15.35 2.88
CA ASP A 173 -15.93 -14.61 2.83
C ASP A 173 -16.01 -13.82 1.52
N ALA A 174 -17.14 -13.91 0.81
CA ALA A 174 -17.31 -13.23 -0.49
C ALA A 174 -17.25 -11.70 -0.42
N ARG A 175 -17.40 -11.11 0.79
CA ARG A 175 -17.29 -9.68 1.05
C ARG A 175 -15.84 -9.23 1.22
N ALA A 176 -14.93 -10.15 1.52
CA ALA A 176 -13.52 -9.90 1.75
C ALA A 176 -12.70 -10.24 0.49
N ASP A 177 -12.74 -9.30 -0.45
CA ASP A 177 -12.01 -9.39 -1.71
C ASP A 177 -10.77 -8.49 -1.66
N LEU A 178 -9.60 -9.10 -1.50
CA LEU A 178 -8.33 -8.39 -1.50
C LEU A 178 -7.98 -7.98 -2.93
N ARG A 179 -8.24 -6.71 -3.24
CA ARG A 179 -7.92 -6.10 -4.52
C ARG A 179 -6.82 -5.06 -4.36
N LEU A 180 -5.79 -5.18 -5.19
CA LEU A 180 -4.77 -4.15 -5.30
C LEU A 180 -5.21 -3.12 -6.34
N PRO A 181 -5.01 -1.81 -6.09
CA PRO A 181 -5.20 -0.80 -7.12
C PRO A 181 -4.19 -1.04 -8.25
N PRO A 182 -4.46 -0.57 -9.48
CA PRO A 182 -3.43 -0.58 -10.51
C PRO A 182 -2.20 0.17 -10.02
N SER A 183 -1.01 -0.39 -10.24
CA SER A 183 0.25 0.33 -10.01
C SER A 183 0.18 1.68 -10.71
N PRO A 184 0.57 2.80 -10.06
CA PRO A 184 0.56 4.10 -10.71
C PRO A 184 1.51 4.06 -11.92
N VAL A 185 0.91 3.95 -13.11
CA VAL A 185 1.62 4.04 -14.37
C VAL A 185 2.08 5.49 -14.48
N GLY A 186 3.40 5.72 -14.42
CA GLY A 186 3.95 7.03 -14.77
C GLY A 186 3.41 7.40 -16.15
N GLY A 187 2.64 8.50 -16.23
CA GLY A 187 1.85 8.87 -17.38
C GLY A 187 2.65 8.80 -18.69
N ALA A 188 2.41 7.76 -19.47
CA ALA A 188 2.75 7.77 -20.88
C ALA A 188 1.67 8.59 -21.58
N GLY A 189 2.01 9.82 -21.93
CA GLY A 189 1.14 10.69 -22.72
C GLY A 189 0.79 10.03 -24.05
N THR A 190 -0.49 9.74 -24.24
CA THR A 190 -1.04 9.43 -25.56
C THR A 190 -1.33 10.73 -26.30
N SER A 191 -0.27 11.41 -26.75
CA SER A 191 -0.36 12.34 -27.89
C SER A 191 -0.33 11.50 -29.16
N GLY A 192 -1.45 10.86 -29.49
CA GLY A 192 -1.69 10.27 -30.80
C GLY A 192 -2.03 11.37 -31.79
N ARG A 193 -1.01 11.95 -32.42
CA ARG A 193 -1.14 12.90 -33.53
C ARG A 193 -1.56 12.13 -34.78
N SER A 194 -2.83 12.21 -35.15
CA SER A 194 -3.33 11.77 -36.44
C SER A 194 -2.88 12.77 -37.52
N THR A 195 -1.93 12.38 -38.36
CA THR A 195 -1.64 13.08 -39.63
C THR A 195 -1.46 12.08 -40.76
N THR A 196 -2.41 12.13 -41.71
CA THR A 196 -2.30 11.91 -43.18
C THR A 196 -1.82 10.55 -43.70
N SER A 197 -2.42 9.94 -44.72
CA SER A 197 -2.67 10.52 -46.05
C SER A 197 -3.87 9.91 -46.78
N GLY A 198 -4.68 10.77 -47.40
CA GLY A 198 -5.51 10.46 -48.54
C GLY A 198 -5.08 11.34 -49.74
N SER A 199 -5.25 10.77 -50.93
CA SER A 199 -4.98 11.27 -52.30
C SER A 199 -3.55 11.14 -52.80
#